data_AF-A0A392N8Q4-F1
#
_entry.id   AF-A0A392N8Q4-F1
#
_cell.length_a   1.000
_cell.length_b   1.000
_cell.length_c   1.000
_cell.angle_alpha   90.00
_cell.angle_beta   90.00
_cell.angle_gamma   90.00
#
_symmetry.space_group_name_H-M   'P 1'
#
loop_
_entity.id
_entity.type
_entity.pdbx_description
1 polymer ?
#
loop_
_entity_poly.entity_id
_entity_poly.type
_entity_poly.pdbx_seq_one_letter_code
_entity_poly.pdbx_strand_id
1 'polypeptide(L)'
;MEVDTKAQSETLAKYNLKAIKDFSPFNKYLIGEKAALFCGGTGTQIYIWNLDEWGSECCLEWHDGLEGGSSFHQGDIFIRSKRSRSRLGQLNQKVPLDYSLRAYLEVIFLVPRMKICVQGKL
;
A
#
# COMPACT_ATOMS: atom_id res chain seq x y z
N MET A 1 -23.55 -16.98 2.28
CA MET A 1 -23.22 -16.97 0.83
C MET A 1 -23.23 -18.41 0.36
N GLU A 2 -24.10 -18.74 -0.58
CA GLU A 2 -24.05 -20.02 -1.28
C GLU A 2 -22.86 -19.99 -2.25
N VAL A 3 -21.99 -21.00 -2.18
CA VAL A 3 -20.84 -21.10 -3.07
C VAL A 3 -21.34 -21.61 -4.41
N ASP A 4 -21.16 -20.81 -5.47
CA ASP A 4 -21.51 -21.23 -6.82
C ASP A 4 -20.55 -22.33 -7.29
N THR A 5 -21.00 -23.58 -7.16
CA THR A 5 -20.26 -24.78 -7.52
C THR A 5 -20.05 -24.92 -9.03
N LYS A 6 -20.73 -24.11 -9.87
CA LYS A 6 -20.48 -24.05 -11.31
C LYS A 6 -19.20 -23.27 -11.65
N ALA A 7 -18.81 -22.31 -10.81
CA ALA A 7 -17.65 -21.46 -11.06
C ALA A 7 -16.38 -21.97 -10.36
N GLN A 8 -16.49 -22.52 -9.15
CA GLN A 8 -15.37 -23.17 -8.46
C GLN A 8 -15.80 -24.48 -7.80
N SER A 9 -15.10 -25.57 -8.13
CA SER A 9 -15.25 -26.83 -7.42
C SER A 9 -14.62 -26.73 -6.02
N GLU A 10 -15.16 -27.49 -5.07
CA GLU A 10 -14.64 -27.55 -3.71
C GLU A 10 -13.16 -28.02 -3.68
N THR A 11 -12.79 -28.89 -4.61
CA THR A 11 -11.41 -29.39 -4.77
C THR A 11 -10.46 -28.28 -5.20
N LEU A 12 -10.86 -27.44 -6.16
CA LEU A 12 -10.09 -26.29 -6.63
C LEU A 12 -9.92 -25.26 -5.50
N ALA A 13 -10.98 -24.96 -4.75
CA ALA A 13 -10.93 -24.02 -3.64
C ALA A 13 -9.96 -24.48 -2.53
N LYS A 14 -9.98 -25.77 -2.17
CA LYS A 14 -9.04 -26.37 -1.20
C LYS A 14 -7.60 -26.29 -1.69
N TYR A 15 -7.36 -26.57 -2.98
CA TYR A 15 -6.05 -26.47 -3.59
C TYR A 15 -5.52 -25.03 -3.57
N ASN A 16 -6.33 -24.06 -4.00
CA ASN A 16 -5.95 -22.64 -4.00
C ASN A 16 -5.66 -22.11 -2.59
N LEU A 17 -6.49 -22.49 -1.60
CA LEU A 17 -6.24 -22.12 -0.21
C LEU A 17 -4.93 -22.73 0.32
N LYS A 18 -4.58 -23.94 -0.10
CA LYS A 18 -3.30 -24.55 0.25
C LYS A 18 -2.14 -23.79 -0.38
N ALA A 19 -2.21 -23.48 -1.68
CA ALA A 19 -1.19 -22.70 -2.36
C ALA A 19 -0.99 -21.31 -1.72
N ILE A 20 -2.07 -20.63 -1.35
CA ILE A 20 -1.99 -19.35 -0.63
C ILE A 20 -1.25 -19.51 0.70
N LYS A 21 -1.53 -20.56 1.48
CA LYS A 21 -0.83 -20.80 2.75
C LYS A 21 0.64 -21.12 2.57
N ASP A 22 0.98 -21.83 1.50
CA ASP A 22 2.35 -22.31 1.26
C ASP A 22 3.24 -21.20 0.68
N PHE A 23 2.68 -20.29 -0.14
CA PHE A 23 3.46 -19.31 -0.91
C PHE A 23 3.19 -17.83 -0.57
N SER A 24 2.25 -17.55 0.34
CA SER A 24 1.93 -16.19 0.78
C SER A 24 2.17 -16.03 2.28
N PRO A 25 2.27 -14.79 2.79
CA PRO A 25 2.39 -14.55 4.22
C PRO A 25 1.10 -14.84 5.01
N PHE A 26 0.02 -15.26 4.33
CA PHE A 26 -1.29 -15.43 4.95
C PHE A 26 -1.54 -16.86 5.41
N ASN A 27 -1.78 -17.01 6.72
CA ASN A 27 -2.31 -18.24 7.31
C ASN A 27 -3.86 -18.20 7.40
N LYS A 28 -4.47 -19.31 7.81
CA LYS A 28 -5.94 -19.44 7.91
C LYS A 28 -6.59 -18.33 8.77
N TYR A 29 -5.92 -17.90 9.85
CA TYR A 29 -6.46 -16.90 10.77
C TYR A 29 -6.33 -15.48 10.20
N LEU A 30 -5.18 -15.17 9.60
CA LEU A 30 -4.91 -13.87 8.98
C LEU A 30 -5.88 -13.57 7.82
N ILE A 31 -6.21 -14.56 6.99
CA ILE A 31 -7.17 -14.38 5.88
C ILE A 31 -8.54 -13.95 6.43
N GLY A 32 -9.01 -14.61 7.50
CA GLY A 32 -10.28 -14.28 8.14
C GLY A 32 -10.28 -12.89 8.78
N GLU A 33 -9.20 -12.53 9.46
CA GLU A 33 -9.01 -11.20 10.06
C GLU A 33 -9.07 -10.10 8.99
N LYS A 34 -8.39 -10.28 7.84
CA LYS A 34 -8.38 -9.28 6.76
C LYS A 34 -9.75 -9.15 6.09
N ALA A 35 -10.45 -10.26 5.89
CA ALA A 35 -11.83 -10.25 5.40
C ALA A 35 -12.79 -9.54 6.37
N ALA A 36 -12.57 -9.62 7.69
CA ALA A 36 -13.42 -8.96 8.69
C ALA A 36 -13.34 -7.43 8.64
N LEU A 37 -12.23 -6.86 8.15
CA LEU A 37 -12.03 -5.40 8.05
C LEU A 37 -13.06 -4.70 7.14
N PHE A 38 -13.74 -5.43 6.25
CA PHE A 38 -14.77 -4.85 5.41
C PHE A 38 -16.05 -4.49 6.19
N CYS A 39 -16.23 -4.95 7.44
CA CYS A 39 -17.37 -4.63 8.31
C CYS A 39 -18.76 -4.76 7.64
N GLY A 40 -18.89 -5.70 6.70
CA GLY A 40 -20.13 -5.91 5.92
C GLY A 40 -20.26 -5.06 4.64
N GLY A 41 -19.30 -4.19 4.35
CA GLY A 41 -19.21 -3.44 3.10
C GLY A 41 -18.51 -4.22 1.97
N THR A 42 -18.49 -3.63 0.78
CA THR A 42 -17.75 -4.14 -0.39
C THR A 42 -16.48 -3.33 -0.60
N GLY A 43 -15.38 -3.99 -0.91
CA GLY A 43 -14.15 -3.32 -1.28
C GLY A 43 -13.06 -4.30 -1.68
N THR A 44 -11.88 -3.74 -1.94
CA THR A 44 -10.70 -4.50 -2.37
C THR A 44 -9.54 -4.17 -1.45
N GLN A 45 -8.83 -5.19 -0.99
CA GLN A 45 -7.56 -5.07 -0.26
C GLN A 45 -6.46 -5.71 -1.08
N ILE A 46 -5.34 -5.01 -1.22
CA ILE A 46 -4.18 -5.47 -1.97
C ILE A 46 -3.01 -5.50 -1.01
N TYR A 47 -2.36 -6.65 -0.92
CA TYR A 47 -1.16 -6.86 -0.11
C TYR A 47 0.00 -7.16 -1.04
N ILE A 48 1.09 -6.42 -0.88
CA ILE A 48 2.32 -6.58 -1.65
C ILE A 48 3.42 -6.88 -0.63
N TRP A 49 4.15 -7.97 -0.86
CA TRP A 49 5.28 -8.41 -0.05
C TRP A 49 6.45 -8.75 -0.98
N ASN A 50 7.63 -9.06 -0.39
CA ASN A 50 8.89 -9.20 -1.14
C ASN A 50 9.17 -7.95 -1.97
N LEU A 51 9.16 -6.79 -1.30
CA LEU A 51 9.42 -5.49 -1.92
C LEU A 51 10.84 -5.43 -2.47
N ASP A 52 11.05 -4.59 -3.47
CA ASP A 52 12.37 -4.42 -4.10
C ASP A 52 13.39 -3.87 -3.09
N GLU A 53 14.58 -4.47 -3.11
CA GLU A 53 15.69 -4.16 -2.20
C GLU A 53 16.87 -3.62 -2.99
N TRP A 54 17.43 -2.51 -2.54
CA TRP A 54 18.68 -1.97 -3.06
C TRP A 54 19.82 -2.32 -2.09
N GLY A 55 20.52 -3.41 -2.37
CA GLY A 55 21.52 -3.95 -1.45
C GLY A 55 20.85 -4.66 -0.28
N SER A 56 21.13 -4.25 0.96
CA SER A 56 20.53 -4.81 2.18
C SER A 56 19.31 -4.04 2.67
N GLU A 57 18.83 -3.07 1.91
CA GLU A 57 17.84 -2.10 2.35
C GLU A 57 16.67 -1.98 1.37
N CYS A 58 15.44 -1.91 1.87
CA CYS A 58 14.26 -1.72 1.02
C CYS A 58 14.34 -0.38 0.26
N CYS A 59 13.93 -0.39 -1.01
CA CYS A 59 13.85 0.81 -1.85
C CYS A 59 12.90 1.89 -1.28
N LEU A 60 11.96 1.48 -0.43
CA LEU A 60 11.03 2.35 0.28
C LEU A 60 11.45 2.52 1.74
N GLU A 61 11.18 3.70 2.29
CA GLU A 61 11.36 4.05 3.69
C GLU A 61 10.04 4.51 4.29
N TRP A 62 9.69 3.97 5.45
CA TRP A 62 8.52 4.37 6.22
C TRP A 62 8.97 5.34 7.31
N HIS A 63 8.43 6.56 7.27
CA HIS A 63 8.74 7.59 8.25
C HIS A 63 7.49 7.78 9.11
N ASP A 64 7.55 7.29 10.34
CA ASP A 64 6.49 7.50 11.31
C ASP A 64 6.43 8.98 11.67
N GLY A 65 5.25 9.58 11.54
CA GLY A 65 5.02 10.95 11.97
C GLY A 65 5.23 11.07 13.48
N LEU A 66 5.88 12.15 13.94
CA LEU A 66 6.01 12.43 15.37
C LEU A 66 4.61 12.58 16.02
N GLU A 67 4.43 12.03 17.22
CA GLU A 67 3.21 12.20 18.03
C GLU A 67 3.08 13.60 18.66
N GLY A 68 3.46 14.65 17.92
CA GLY A 68 3.20 16.04 18.27
C GLY A 68 2.06 16.56 17.41
N GLY A 69 1.05 17.19 18.00
CA GLY A 69 -0.18 17.66 17.32
C GLY A 69 -0.03 18.72 16.22
N SER A 70 1.16 18.87 15.62
CA SER A 70 1.39 19.71 14.46
C SER A 70 1.09 18.92 13.17
N SER A 71 0.41 19.58 12.22
CA SER A 71 0.09 19.04 10.89
C SER A 71 1.33 18.73 10.02
N PHE A 72 2.52 19.13 10.49
CA PHE A 72 3.78 19.03 9.75
C PHE A 72 4.49 17.67 9.91
N HIS A 73 4.00 16.80 10.79
CA HIS A 73 4.60 15.48 11.07
C HIS A 73 3.59 14.35 10.84
N GLN A 74 2.97 14.33 9.66
CA GLN A 74 2.13 13.22 9.25
C GLN A 74 2.99 12.11 8.62
N GLY A 75 2.73 10.85 8.98
CA GLY A 75 3.50 9.72 8.46
C GLY A 75 3.51 9.66 6.93
N ASP A 76 4.63 9.23 6.35
CA ASP A 76 4.83 9.20 4.91
C ASP A 76 5.72 8.02 4.47
N ILE A 77 5.66 7.71 3.17
CA ILE A 77 6.46 6.68 2.52
C ILE A 77 7.38 7.37 1.52
N PHE A 78 8.68 7.20 1.71
CA PHE A 78 9.73 7.82 0.92
C PHE A 78 10.42 6.84 -0.01
N ILE A 79 10.86 7.33 -1.17
CA ILE A 79 11.82 6.61 -2.01
C ILE A 79 13.23 6.89 -1.47
N ARG A 80 13.96 5.84 -1.08
CA ARG A 80 15.33 5.94 -0.55
C ARG A 80 16.29 6.58 -1.54
N SER A 81 16.13 6.23 -2.81
CA SER A 81 16.91 6.78 -3.93
C SER A 81 16.52 8.25 -4.20
N LYS A 82 17.10 9.18 -3.45
CA LYS A 82 16.95 10.64 -3.64
C LYS A 82 17.73 11.16 -4.86
N ARG A 83 17.80 10.38 -5.95
CA ARG A 83 18.44 10.82 -7.19
C ARG A 83 17.71 12.05 -7.68
N SER A 84 18.44 13.16 -7.86
CA SER A 84 17.89 14.38 -8.42
C SER A 84 17.37 14.09 -9.82
N ARG A 85 16.06 14.22 -10.02
CA ARG A 85 15.47 14.19 -11.36
C ARG A 85 15.45 15.64 -11.86
N SER A 86 16.27 15.95 -12.86
CA SER A 86 16.16 17.21 -13.57
C SER A 86 15.04 17.08 -14.61
N ARG A 87 13.96 17.82 -14.41
CA ARG A 87 12.95 18.03 -15.45
C ARG A 87 13.19 19.37 -16.14
N LEU A 88 12.92 19.44 -17.44
CA LEU A 88 13.04 20.68 -18.19
C LEU A 88 12.11 21.74 -17.58
N GLY A 89 12.66 22.89 -17.17
CA GLY A 89 11.91 23.98 -16.51
C GLY A 89 11.89 23.94 -14.98
N GLN A 90 12.54 22.98 -14.34
CA GLN A 90 12.58 22.88 -12.88
C GLN A 90 13.73 23.72 -12.29
N LEU A 91 13.41 24.73 -11.45
CA LEU A 91 14.40 25.59 -10.79
C LEU A 91 15.08 24.91 -9.59
N ASN A 92 14.36 24.04 -8.88
CA ASN A 92 14.87 23.34 -7.70
C ASN A 92 15.33 21.91 -8.03
N GLN A 93 16.51 21.54 -7.54
CA GLN A 93 17.07 20.19 -7.74
C GLN A 93 16.39 19.10 -6.91
N LYS A 94 15.66 19.47 -5.85
CA LYS A 94 14.90 18.57 -5.00
C LYS A 94 13.45 19.03 -4.94
N VAL A 95 12.55 18.23 -5.47
CA VAL A 95 11.11 18.45 -5.40
C VAL A 95 10.52 17.33 -4.55
N PRO A 96 9.79 17.64 -3.47
CA PRO A 96 9.17 16.63 -2.61
C PRO A 96 8.37 15.56 -3.36
N LEU A 97 7.70 15.98 -4.44
CA LEU A 97 6.95 15.12 -5.36
C LEU A 97 7.74 13.93 -5.91
N ASP A 98 9.06 14.05 -6.08
CA ASP A 98 9.87 13.00 -6.68
C ASP A 98 10.23 11.87 -5.69
N TYR A 99 10.00 12.07 -4.39
CA TYR A 99 10.42 11.12 -3.37
C TYR A 99 9.44 10.90 -2.20
N SER A 100 8.44 11.76 -2.00
CA SER A 100 7.40 11.62 -0.96
C SER A 100 6.09 11.16 -1.59
N LEU A 101 5.52 10.06 -1.09
CA LEU A 101 4.23 9.55 -1.55
C LEU A 101 3.11 10.55 -1.22
N ARG A 102 3.12 11.14 -0.03
CA ARG A 102 2.11 12.13 0.37
C ARG A 102 2.12 13.35 -0.56
N ALA A 103 3.29 13.94 -0.82
CA ALA A 103 3.43 15.05 -1.76
C ALA A 103 2.95 14.67 -3.18
N TYR A 104 3.19 13.43 -3.60
CA TYR A 104 2.71 12.92 -4.88
C TYR A 104 1.18 12.83 -4.95
N LEU A 105 0.55 12.32 -3.89
CA LEU A 105 -0.90 12.14 -3.83
C LEU A 105 -1.68 13.46 -3.75
N GLU A 106 -1.10 14.52 -3.21
CA GLU A 106 -1.72 15.86 -3.15
C GLU A 106 -2.04 16.43 -4.53
N VAL A 107 -1.26 16.06 -5.56
CA VAL A 107 -1.38 16.63 -6.91
C VAL A 107 -1.73 15.59 -7.99
N ILE A 108 -1.91 14.32 -7.61
CA ILE A 108 -2.17 13.24 -8.58
C ILE A 108 -3.53 13.39 -9.29
N PHE A 109 -4.50 14.04 -8.65
CA PHE A 109 -5.83 14.29 -9.21
C PHE A 109 -6.08 15.80 -9.33
N LEU A 110 -6.54 16.25 -10.51
CA LEU A 110 -6.95 17.64 -10.73
C LEU A 110 -8.15 18.03 -9.86
N VAL A 111 -9.09 17.10 -9.65
CA VAL A 111 -10.28 17.29 -8.81
C VAL A 111 -10.45 16.06 -7.90
N PRO A 112 -9.90 16.08 -6.68
CA PRO A 112 -9.94 14.94 -5.77
C PRO A 112 -11.37 14.69 -5.26
N ARG A 113 -11.85 13.44 -5.42
CA ARG A 113 -13.14 12.98 -4.87
C ARG A 113 -13.01 11.82 -3.89
N MET A 114 -11.82 11.22 -3.82
CA MET A 114 -11.50 10.09 -2.95
C MET A 114 -10.67 10.59 -1.78
N LYS A 115 -10.99 10.12 -0.57
CA LYS A 115 -10.12 10.30 0.60
C LYS A 115 -8.99 9.28 0.52
N ILE A 116 -7.76 9.75 0.64
CA ILE A 116 -6.57 8.92 0.58
C ILE A 116 -5.85 9.07 1.92
N CYS A 117 -5.60 7.97 2.60
CA CYS A 117 -4.87 7.96 3.87
C CYS A 117 -3.55 7.24 3.68
N VAL A 118 -2.45 7.85 4.14
CA VAL A 118 -1.12 7.25 4.14
C VAL A 118 -0.72 6.95 5.59
N GLN A 119 -0.32 5.70 5.87
CA GLN A 119 0.03 5.22 7.22
C GLN A 119 -1.03 5.55 8.30
N GLY A 120 -2.32 5.44 7.95
CA GLY A 120 -3.41 5.70 8.88
C GLY A 120 -3.65 7.19 9.19
N LYS A 121 -2.93 8.11 8.54
CA LYS A 121 -3.17 9.55 8.59
C LYS A 121 -3.80 10.02 7.28
N LEU A 122 -4.82 10.87 7.40
CA LEU A 122 -5.40 11.57 6.25
C LEU A 122 -4.39 12.55 5.63
#